data_AF-A0A7V5Y0F6-F1
#
_entry.id   AF-A0A7V5Y0F6-F1
#
_cell.length_a   1.000
_cell.length_b   1.000
_cell.length_c   1.000
_cell.angle_alpha   90.00
_cell.angle_beta   90.00
_cell.angle_gamma   90.00
#
_symmetry.space_group_name_H-M   'P 1'
#
loop_
_entity.id
_entity.type
_entity.pdbx_description
1 polymer ?
#
loop_
_entity_poly.entity_id
_entity_poly.type
_entity_poly.pdbx_seq_one_letter_code
_entity_poly.pdbx_strand_id
1 'polypeptide(L)'
;MRILLIFLFLAIFVNCKNINEQSDFLILLEKSRKFNQALISGDFFKIYNLFNPTFRKEISYDSFKSAFENWLKDKNISAVRTKFINPTGYTAIVSTYIYFNKNKDYFYLATNWINLNDTWYLVWITKVLDYAKFDYGNKNNEELKKVLKKMIEVAFQENQITEFIPGFKKTDYLVILKKERKIEHQFSFEKLRIKWLTIDEIKKYAHRLKLRYYIDFGTIRIFDNFAKGYLDIIPIIYESQKKLHLRRRGIEMFFKKVNNEWQFAGFGSRW
;
A
#
# COMPACT_ATOMS: atom_id res chain seq x y z
N MET A 1 41.82 8.35 -21.84
CA MET A 1 40.65 9.14 -21.41
C MET A 1 39.41 8.23 -21.28
N ARG A 2 39.20 7.64 -20.10
CA ARG A 2 38.07 6.73 -19.79
C ARG A 2 37.35 7.16 -18.50
N ILE A 3 36.98 8.44 -18.40
CA ILE A 3 36.32 9.00 -17.20
C ILE A 3 34.99 9.72 -17.56
N LEU A 4 34.55 9.66 -18.83
CA LEU A 4 33.39 10.44 -19.29
C LEU A 4 32.10 9.63 -19.57
N LEU A 5 31.91 8.46 -18.94
CA LEU A 5 30.71 7.63 -19.15
C LEU A 5 29.93 7.26 -17.89
N ILE A 6 30.36 7.70 -16.71
CA ILE A 6 29.67 7.39 -15.44
C ILE A 6 28.65 8.47 -15.05
N PHE A 7 28.71 9.67 -15.65
CA PHE A 7 27.85 10.79 -15.25
C PHE A 7 26.48 10.88 -15.92
N LEU A 8 26.15 10.02 -16.91
CA LEU A 8 24.88 10.12 -17.65
C LEU A 8 23.76 9.18 -17.20
N PHE A 9 23.95 8.37 -16.14
CA PHE A 9 22.97 7.36 -15.69
C PHE A 9 22.32 7.63 -14.32
N LEU A 10 22.58 8.78 -13.70
CA LEU A 10 22.01 9.16 -12.39
C LEU A 10 21.30 10.52 -12.43
N ALA A 11 20.34 10.67 -13.34
CA ALA A 11 19.21 11.57 -13.11
C ALA A 11 18.06 10.78 -12.45
N ILE A 12 18.37 9.98 -11.43
CA ILE A 12 17.35 9.57 -10.46
C ILE A 12 17.33 10.72 -9.45
N PHE A 13 16.37 11.63 -9.60
CA PHE A 13 16.15 12.70 -8.64
C PHE A 13 15.84 12.07 -7.28
N VAL A 14 16.85 11.94 -6.45
CA VAL A 14 16.72 11.51 -5.06
C VAL A 14 16.77 12.78 -4.23
N ASN A 15 15.60 13.27 -3.87
CA ASN A 15 15.45 14.35 -2.89
C ASN A 15 15.58 13.77 -1.47
N CYS A 16 16.69 13.09 -1.18
CA CYS A 16 16.98 12.55 0.16
C CYS A 16 17.43 13.69 1.06
N LYS A 17 16.72 13.87 2.18
CA LYS A 17 16.97 14.92 3.15
C LYS A 17 17.94 14.51 4.25
N ASN A 18 18.27 13.22 4.40
CA ASN A 18 19.23 12.74 5.41
C ASN A 18 19.96 11.42 5.02
N ILE A 19 21.08 11.12 5.71
CA ILE A 19 21.99 9.97 5.50
C ILE A 19 21.26 8.62 5.60
N ASN A 20 20.30 8.48 6.53
CA ASN A 20 19.52 7.25 6.66
C ASN A 20 18.64 6.99 5.43
N GLU A 21 18.06 8.04 4.83
CA GLU A 21 17.25 7.91 3.61
C GLU A 21 18.13 7.53 2.40
N GLN A 22 19.37 8.03 2.35
CA GLN A 22 20.32 7.68 1.31
C GLN A 22 20.74 6.20 1.42
N SER A 23 20.99 5.69 2.62
CA SER A 23 21.27 4.28 2.88
C SER A 23 20.10 3.38 2.46
N ASP A 24 18.89 3.72 2.91
CA ASP A 24 17.67 2.98 2.56
C ASP A 24 17.43 2.95 1.05
N PHE A 25 17.64 4.08 0.36
CA PHE A 25 17.53 4.14 -1.09
C PHE A 25 18.53 3.22 -1.79
N LEU A 26 19.80 3.19 -1.35
CA LEU A 26 20.83 2.34 -1.94
C LEU A 26 20.50 0.85 -1.76
N ILE A 27 19.98 0.46 -0.59
CA ILE A 27 19.50 -0.90 -0.34
C ILE A 27 18.36 -1.26 -1.30
N LEU A 28 17.37 -0.37 -1.46
CA LEU A 28 16.26 -0.58 -2.39
C LEU A 28 16.74 -0.69 -3.86
N LEU A 29 17.70 0.15 -4.25
CA LEU A 29 18.31 0.09 -5.59
C LEU A 29 19.02 -1.26 -5.81
N GLU A 30 19.76 -1.75 -4.83
CA GLU A 30 20.41 -3.07 -4.91
C GLU A 30 19.37 -4.20 -5.02
N LYS A 31 18.31 -4.18 -4.20
CA LYS A 31 17.22 -5.15 -4.26
C LYS A 31 16.48 -5.10 -5.60
N SER A 32 16.26 -3.91 -6.17
CA SER A 32 15.70 -3.74 -7.51
C SER A 32 16.62 -4.32 -8.60
N ARG A 33 17.94 -4.15 -8.48
CA ARG A 33 18.90 -4.79 -9.40
C ARG A 33 18.85 -6.31 -9.30
N LYS A 34 18.80 -6.87 -8.08
CA LYS A 34 18.63 -8.31 -7.84
C LYS A 34 17.34 -8.84 -8.47
N PHE A 35 16.23 -8.10 -8.31
CA PHE A 35 14.96 -8.41 -8.98
C PHE A 35 15.12 -8.46 -10.51
N ASN A 36 15.72 -7.42 -11.11
CA ASN A 36 15.89 -7.33 -12.57
C ASN A 36 16.79 -8.46 -13.10
N GLN A 37 17.88 -8.77 -12.42
CA GLN A 37 18.79 -9.87 -12.80
C GLN A 37 18.07 -11.21 -12.76
N ALA A 38 17.34 -11.48 -11.67
CA ALA A 38 16.56 -12.71 -11.52
C ALA A 38 15.47 -12.82 -12.59
N LEU A 39 14.88 -11.69 -12.99
CA LEU A 39 13.87 -11.64 -14.05
C LEU A 39 14.47 -11.98 -15.42
N ILE A 40 15.66 -11.46 -15.74
CA ILE A 40 16.38 -11.77 -16.98
C ILE A 40 16.80 -13.25 -17.01
N SER A 41 17.28 -13.78 -15.89
CA SER A 41 17.77 -15.17 -15.81
C SER A 41 16.66 -16.20 -15.60
N GLY A 42 15.39 -15.79 -15.45
CA GLY A 42 14.28 -16.69 -15.14
C GLY A 42 14.35 -17.32 -13.73
N ASP A 43 15.13 -16.73 -12.81
CA ASP A 43 15.30 -17.24 -11.45
C ASP A 43 14.17 -16.73 -10.54
N PHE A 44 12.99 -17.30 -10.70
CA PHE A 44 11.80 -16.89 -9.94
C PHE A 44 11.94 -17.17 -8.44
N PHE A 45 12.79 -18.13 -8.03
CA PHE A 45 13.05 -18.38 -6.62
C PHE A 45 13.79 -17.21 -5.96
N LYS A 46 14.76 -16.60 -6.66
CA LYS A 46 15.39 -15.35 -6.20
C LYS A 46 14.36 -14.23 -6.06
N ILE A 47 13.44 -14.07 -7.01
CA ILE A 47 12.37 -13.06 -6.90
C ILE A 47 11.47 -13.35 -5.71
N TYR A 48 11.05 -14.60 -5.54
CA TYR A 48 10.21 -15.04 -4.44
C TYR A 48 10.86 -14.72 -3.09
N ASN A 49 12.17 -14.92 -2.94
CA ASN A 49 12.91 -14.58 -1.72
C ASN A 49 13.09 -13.08 -1.47
N LEU A 50 12.79 -12.21 -2.43
CA LEU A 50 12.69 -10.76 -2.18
C LEU A 50 11.38 -10.38 -1.49
N PHE A 51 10.36 -11.24 -1.53
CA PHE A 51 9.11 -10.96 -0.84
C PHE A 51 9.25 -11.00 0.68
N ASN A 52 8.44 -10.18 1.33
CA ASN A 52 8.34 -10.18 2.79
C ASN A 52 8.04 -11.59 3.34
N PRO A 53 8.49 -11.92 4.55
CA PRO A 53 8.29 -13.25 5.13
C PRO A 53 6.82 -13.71 5.22
N THR A 54 5.88 -12.79 5.43
CA THR A 54 4.45 -13.14 5.53
C THR A 54 3.91 -13.65 4.19
N PHE A 55 4.28 -13.01 3.08
CA PHE A 55 3.94 -13.51 1.74
C PHE A 55 4.46 -14.94 1.55
N ARG A 56 5.74 -15.19 1.86
CA ARG A 56 6.36 -16.51 1.66
C ARG A 56 5.81 -17.61 2.56
N LYS A 57 5.21 -17.23 3.69
CA LYS A 57 4.52 -18.14 4.61
C LYS A 57 3.11 -18.48 4.12
N GLU A 58 2.43 -17.53 3.50
CA GLU A 58 1.01 -17.66 3.16
C GLU A 58 0.73 -18.07 1.72
N ILE A 59 1.66 -17.82 0.81
CA ILE A 59 1.60 -18.12 -0.62
C ILE A 59 2.69 -19.15 -0.90
N SER A 60 2.39 -20.21 -1.66
CA SER A 60 3.41 -21.21 -2.03
C SER A 60 4.29 -20.72 -3.17
N TYR A 61 5.55 -21.15 -3.18
CA TYR A 61 6.45 -20.88 -4.30
C TYR A 61 5.89 -21.40 -5.63
N ASP A 62 5.27 -22.57 -5.67
CA ASP A 62 4.73 -23.16 -6.91
C ASP A 62 3.60 -22.32 -7.52
N SER A 63 2.71 -21.80 -6.69
CA SER A 63 1.63 -20.90 -7.15
C SER A 63 2.20 -19.61 -7.73
N PHE A 64 3.19 -19.03 -7.05
CA PHE A 64 3.92 -17.85 -7.48
C PHE A 64 4.66 -18.09 -8.81
N LYS A 65 5.42 -19.19 -8.90
CA LYS A 65 6.18 -19.60 -10.08
C LYS A 65 5.25 -19.77 -11.28
N SER A 66 4.12 -20.44 -11.07
CA SER A 66 3.10 -20.65 -12.12
C SER A 66 2.53 -19.32 -12.65
N ALA A 67 2.32 -18.32 -11.80
CA ALA A 67 1.87 -17.00 -12.26
C ALA A 67 2.93 -16.30 -13.12
N PHE A 68 4.20 -16.41 -12.75
CA PHE A 68 5.33 -15.88 -13.53
C PHE A 68 5.48 -16.57 -14.88
N GLU A 69 5.46 -17.90 -14.91
CA GLU A 69 5.57 -18.71 -16.13
C GLU A 69 4.42 -18.40 -17.08
N ASN A 70 3.19 -18.29 -16.56
CA ASN A 70 2.04 -17.89 -17.37
C ASN A 70 2.19 -16.46 -17.93
N TRP A 71 2.67 -15.52 -17.11
CA TRP A 71 2.89 -14.15 -17.57
C TRP A 71 3.99 -14.04 -18.63
N LEU A 72 5.04 -14.86 -18.53
CA LEU A 72 6.16 -14.93 -19.48
C LEU A 72 5.93 -15.90 -20.64
N LYS A 73 4.77 -16.55 -20.72
CA LYS A 73 4.47 -17.50 -21.79
C LYS A 73 4.74 -16.85 -23.16
N ASP A 74 5.57 -17.54 -23.96
CA ASP A 74 6.02 -17.13 -25.30
C ASP A 74 6.81 -15.81 -25.37
N LYS A 75 7.29 -15.31 -24.22
CA LYS A 75 8.06 -14.06 -24.09
C LYS A 75 9.47 -14.34 -23.60
N ASN A 76 10.46 -13.87 -24.35
CA ASN A 76 11.86 -13.91 -23.93
C ASN A 76 12.35 -12.50 -23.61
N ILE A 77 12.72 -12.26 -22.36
CA ILE A 77 13.21 -10.97 -21.90
C ILE A 77 14.62 -10.74 -22.46
N SER A 78 14.82 -9.60 -23.11
CA SER A 78 16.11 -9.17 -23.66
C SER A 78 16.86 -8.22 -22.72
N ALA A 79 16.11 -7.33 -22.07
CA ALA A 79 16.65 -6.35 -21.14
C ALA A 79 15.59 -5.91 -20.14
N VAL A 80 16.05 -5.50 -18.95
CA VAL A 80 15.22 -4.92 -17.91
C VAL A 80 15.88 -3.64 -17.43
N ARG A 81 15.13 -2.53 -17.40
CA ARG A 81 15.64 -1.21 -17.00
C ARG A 81 14.74 -0.58 -15.95
N THR A 82 15.30 -0.31 -14.77
CA THR A 82 14.61 0.50 -13.76
C THR A 82 14.52 1.94 -14.25
N LYS A 83 13.30 2.47 -14.35
CA LYS A 83 13.04 3.85 -14.80
C LYS A 83 12.97 4.83 -13.64
N PHE A 84 12.34 4.41 -12.55
CA PHE A 84 12.09 5.28 -11.41
C PHE A 84 11.97 4.46 -10.12
N ILE A 85 12.47 5.02 -9.02
CA ILE A 85 12.38 4.49 -7.67
C ILE A 85 11.85 5.61 -6.80
N ASN A 86 10.70 5.40 -6.16
CA ASN A 86 10.03 6.41 -5.33
C ASN A 86 9.83 5.89 -3.91
N PRO A 87 10.80 6.07 -3.00
CA PRO A 87 10.60 5.79 -1.59
C PRO A 87 9.75 6.89 -0.95
N THR A 88 8.71 6.51 -0.23
CA THR A 88 7.80 7.37 0.53
C THR A 88 7.59 6.80 1.92
N GLY A 89 8.42 7.23 2.88
CA GLY A 89 8.41 6.68 4.24
C GLY A 89 8.68 5.18 4.24
N TYR A 90 7.69 4.38 4.66
CA TYR A 90 7.82 2.93 4.76
C TYR A 90 7.55 2.17 3.46
N THR A 91 7.14 2.84 2.38
CA THR A 91 6.81 2.17 1.11
C THR A 91 7.64 2.71 -0.03
N ALA A 92 7.79 1.92 -1.09
CA ALA A 92 8.35 2.41 -2.33
C ALA A 92 7.69 1.78 -3.54
N ILE A 93 7.63 2.54 -4.63
CA ILE A 93 7.25 2.02 -5.94
C ILE A 93 8.50 2.04 -6.83
N VAL A 94 8.84 0.89 -7.38
CA VAL A 94 9.90 0.75 -8.37
C VAL A 94 9.28 0.43 -9.72
N SER A 95 9.48 1.33 -10.66
CA SER A 95 8.98 1.29 -12.03
C SER A 95 10.05 0.73 -12.96
N THR A 96 9.71 -0.31 -13.70
CA THR A 96 10.65 -1.06 -14.53
C THR A 96 10.09 -1.25 -15.94
N TYR A 97 10.93 -1.00 -16.94
CA TYR A 97 10.67 -1.35 -18.34
C TYR A 97 11.32 -2.68 -18.69
N ILE A 98 10.54 -3.54 -19.32
CA ILE A 98 10.94 -4.88 -19.73
C ILE A 98 10.87 -4.95 -21.24
N TYR A 99 11.98 -5.30 -21.87
CA TYR A 99 12.09 -5.44 -23.32
C TYR A 99 12.12 -6.93 -23.66
N PHE A 100 11.44 -7.31 -24.73
CA PHE A 100 11.38 -8.70 -25.19
C PHE A 100 12.05 -8.83 -26.56
N ASN A 101 12.71 -9.97 -26.82
CA ASN A 101 13.49 -10.18 -28.06
C ASN A 101 12.67 -10.01 -29.35
N LYS A 102 11.36 -10.26 -29.32
CA LYS A 102 10.47 -10.24 -30.51
C LYS A 102 9.64 -8.95 -30.65
N ASN A 103 9.69 -8.03 -29.68
CA ASN A 103 8.87 -6.81 -29.69
C ASN A 103 9.75 -5.56 -29.65
N LYS A 104 9.42 -4.55 -30.47
CA LYS A 104 10.04 -3.21 -30.37
C LYS A 104 9.54 -2.44 -29.14
N ASP A 105 8.38 -2.81 -28.60
CA ASP A 105 7.76 -2.14 -27.45
C ASP A 105 8.21 -2.73 -26.11
N TYR A 106 8.26 -1.87 -25.09
CA TYR A 106 8.54 -2.25 -23.71
C TYR A 106 7.25 -2.54 -22.94
N PHE A 107 7.33 -3.46 -21.99
CA PHE A 107 6.28 -3.66 -20.99
C PHE A 107 6.61 -2.92 -19.71
N TYR A 108 5.65 -2.13 -19.23
CA TYR A 108 5.75 -1.46 -17.94
C TYR A 108 5.31 -2.38 -16.80
N LEU A 109 6.22 -2.60 -15.86
CA LEU A 109 6.03 -3.34 -14.63
C LEU A 109 6.32 -2.43 -13.43
N ALA A 110 5.35 -2.30 -12.51
CA ALA A 110 5.56 -1.68 -11.21
C ALA A 110 5.66 -2.75 -10.12
N THR A 111 6.64 -2.58 -9.24
CA THR A 111 6.84 -3.38 -8.03
C THR A 111 6.69 -2.51 -6.80
N ASN A 112 5.90 -2.97 -5.83
CA ASN A 112 5.69 -2.24 -4.58
C ASN A 112 6.54 -2.89 -3.48
N TRP A 113 7.18 -2.06 -2.69
CA TRP A 113 8.11 -2.45 -1.64
C TRP A 113 7.70 -1.85 -0.30
N ILE A 114 8.11 -2.50 0.78
CA ILE A 114 7.94 -2.03 2.14
C ILE A 114 9.25 -2.13 2.91
N ASN A 115 9.57 -1.11 3.70
CA ASN A 115 10.72 -1.11 4.61
C ASN A 115 10.23 -1.53 6.00
N LEU A 116 10.75 -2.66 6.52
CA LEU A 116 10.40 -3.21 7.83
C LEU A 116 11.44 -2.88 8.93
N ASN A 117 12.19 -1.78 8.74
CA ASN A 117 13.30 -1.26 9.55
C ASN A 117 14.64 -1.99 9.40
N ASP A 118 14.62 -3.27 9.00
CA ASP A 118 15.82 -4.06 8.71
C ASP A 118 16.22 -3.91 7.23
N THR A 119 15.25 -4.01 6.32
CA THR A 119 15.49 -3.90 4.88
C THR A 119 14.20 -3.67 4.09
N TRP A 120 14.36 -3.50 2.78
CA TRP A 120 13.27 -3.45 1.82
C TRP A 120 12.85 -4.85 1.38
N TYR A 121 11.54 -5.08 1.44
CA TYR A 121 10.88 -6.30 0.99
C TYR A 121 9.89 -6.00 -0.12
N LEU A 122 9.83 -6.90 -1.09
CA LEU A 122 8.83 -6.88 -2.13
C LEU A 122 7.46 -7.28 -1.52
N VAL A 123 6.42 -6.53 -1.88
CA VAL A 123 5.05 -6.81 -1.42
C VAL A 123 4.07 -7.05 -2.55
N TRP A 124 4.35 -6.53 -3.75
CA TRP A 124 3.47 -6.71 -4.89
C TRP A 124 4.19 -6.52 -6.21
N ILE A 125 3.70 -7.22 -7.24
CA ILE A 125 4.17 -7.08 -8.62
C ILE A 125 2.93 -6.93 -9.50
N THR A 126 2.74 -5.73 -10.04
CA THR A 126 1.58 -5.42 -10.89
C THR A 126 1.54 -6.28 -12.14
N LYS A 127 0.34 -6.67 -12.58
CA LYS A 127 0.07 -7.43 -13.81
C LYS A 127 0.63 -8.87 -13.87
N VAL A 128 1.43 -9.28 -12.89
CA VAL A 128 1.92 -10.66 -12.74
C VAL A 128 1.11 -11.40 -11.68
N LEU A 129 0.92 -10.75 -10.53
CA LEU A 129 0.13 -11.29 -9.44
C LEU A 129 -1.32 -10.80 -9.55
N ASP A 130 -2.25 -11.73 -9.35
CA ASP A 130 -3.68 -11.47 -9.31
C ASP A 130 -4.18 -11.40 -7.86
N TYR A 131 -4.99 -10.40 -7.53
CA TYR A 131 -5.45 -10.17 -6.16
C TYR A 131 -6.35 -11.28 -5.62
N ALA A 132 -7.07 -12.03 -6.46
CA ALA A 132 -7.91 -13.13 -5.99
C ALA A 132 -7.06 -14.34 -5.57
N LYS A 133 -5.88 -14.53 -6.16
CA LYS A 133 -4.99 -15.67 -5.89
C LYS A 133 -3.86 -15.38 -4.91
N PHE A 134 -3.41 -14.13 -4.85
CA PHE A 134 -2.23 -13.71 -4.10
C PHE A 134 -2.57 -12.75 -2.96
N ASP A 135 -3.74 -12.90 -2.35
CA ASP A 135 -4.08 -12.16 -1.16
C ASP A 135 -3.41 -12.75 0.09
N TYR A 136 -2.88 -11.90 0.97
CA TYR A 136 -2.07 -12.34 2.11
C TYR A 136 -1.95 -11.25 3.19
N GLY A 137 -1.54 -11.66 4.39
CA GLY A 137 -1.37 -10.77 5.54
C GLY A 137 -2.72 -10.33 6.14
N ASN A 138 -3.80 -11.01 5.78
CA ASN A 138 -5.16 -10.73 6.21
C ASN A 138 -5.86 -11.93 6.88
N LYS A 139 -5.10 -12.97 7.24
CA LYS A 139 -5.66 -14.21 7.83
C LYS A 139 -5.91 -14.11 9.34
N ASN A 140 -5.14 -13.30 10.09
CA ASN A 140 -5.26 -13.17 11.54
C ASN A 140 -6.30 -12.10 11.93
N ASN A 141 -7.57 -12.49 12.03
CA ASN A 141 -8.66 -11.56 12.33
C ASN A 141 -8.49 -10.82 13.66
N GLU A 142 -7.95 -11.45 14.70
CA GLU A 142 -7.79 -10.80 16.01
C GLU A 142 -6.74 -9.70 15.98
N GLU A 143 -5.60 -9.94 15.34
CA GLU A 143 -4.59 -8.90 15.18
C GLU A 143 -5.07 -7.79 14.22
N LEU A 144 -5.80 -8.14 13.16
CA LEU A 144 -6.38 -7.14 12.26
C LEU A 144 -7.42 -6.26 12.96
N LYS A 145 -8.22 -6.82 13.88
CA LYS A 145 -9.15 -6.04 14.72
C LYS A 145 -8.38 -5.04 15.59
N LYS A 146 -7.25 -5.45 16.19
CA LYS A 146 -6.39 -4.56 16.99
C LYS A 146 -5.82 -3.42 16.15
N VAL A 147 -5.31 -3.73 14.94
CA VAL A 147 -4.80 -2.72 14.01
C VAL A 147 -5.92 -1.78 13.56
N LEU A 148 -7.09 -2.29 13.18
CA LEU A 148 -8.24 -1.48 12.79
C LEU A 148 -8.70 -0.56 13.94
N LYS A 149 -8.77 -1.08 15.17
CA LYS A 149 -9.05 -0.25 16.36
C LYS A 149 -8.05 0.90 16.44
N LYS A 150 -6.76 0.61 16.29
CA LYS A 150 -5.71 1.64 16.36
C LYS A 150 -5.78 2.65 15.22
N MET A 151 -6.12 2.21 14.00
CA MET A 151 -6.36 3.10 12.86
C MET A 151 -7.50 4.08 13.17
N ILE A 152 -8.59 3.60 13.76
CA ILE A 152 -9.70 4.45 14.17
C ILE A 152 -9.27 5.40 15.29
N GLU A 153 -8.53 4.94 16.31
CA GLU A 153 -8.01 5.82 17.37
C GLU A 153 -7.22 6.99 16.79
N VAL A 154 -6.21 6.69 15.96
CA VAL A 154 -5.30 7.69 15.38
C VAL A 154 -6.03 8.67 14.49
N ALA A 155 -6.93 8.18 13.63
CA ALA A 155 -7.67 9.04 12.71
C ALA A 155 -8.55 10.07 13.44
N PHE A 156 -9.07 9.76 14.64
CA PHE A 156 -10.15 10.55 15.26
C PHE A 156 -9.87 11.14 16.64
N GLN A 157 -8.89 10.64 17.40
CA GLN A 157 -8.56 11.18 18.74
C GLN A 157 -7.77 12.48 18.66
N GLU A 158 -6.84 12.60 17.71
CA GLU A 158 -5.93 13.75 17.63
C GLU A 158 -6.37 14.82 16.62
N ASN A 159 -7.60 14.71 16.08
CA ASN A 159 -8.04 15.48 14.90
C ASN A 159 -7.07 15.38 13.72
N GLN A 160 -6.17 14.39 13.69
CA GLN A 160 -5.21 14.16 12.62
C GLN A 160 -5.91 14.24 11.27
N ILE A 161 -7.07 13.57 11.11
CA ILE A 161 -7.85 13.56 9.87
C ILE A 161 -8.26 14.95 9.34
N THR A 162 -8.34 15.98 10.20
CA THR A 162 -8.63 17.37 9.79
C THR A 162 -7.45 18.01 9.04
N GLU A 163 -6.21 17.61 9.32
CA GLU A 163 -5.04 18.02 8.53
C GLU A 163 -5.08 17.45 7.11
N PHE A 164 -5.73 16.30 6.94
CA PHE A 164 -5.86 15.62 5.65
C PHE A 164 -7.15 16.02 4.91
N ILE A 165 -8.11 16.61 5.61
CA ILE A 165 -9.38 17.07 5.07
C ILE A 165 -9.68 18.48 5.60
N PRO A 166 -9.24 19.52 4.85
CA PRO A 166 -9.62 20.88 5.13
C PRO A 166 -11.15 21.01 5.23
N GLY A 167 -11.64 21.54 6.36
CA GLY A 167 -13.08 21.72 6.60
C GLY A 167 -13.81 20.48 7.13
N PHE A 168 -13.10 19.41 7.49
CA PHE A 168 -13.67 18.31 8.27
C PHE A 168 -14.22 18.84 9.60
N LYS A 169 -15.53 18.71 9.79
CA LYS A 169 -16.18 18.96 11.08
C LYS A 169 -16.50 17.61 11.70
N LYS A 170 -15.96 17.36 12.88
CA LYS A 170 -16.26 16.16 13.66
C LYS A 170 -17.76 16.13 13.95
N THR A 171 -18.46 15.18 13.36
CA THR A 171 -19.84 14.83 13.73
C THR A 171 -19.82 13.95 14.98
N ASP A 172 -20.91 13.92 15.74
CA ASP A 172 -21.05 13.04 16.93
C ASP A 172 -20.91 11.54 16.57
N TYR A 173 -21.10 11.22 15.29
CA TYR A 173 -20.98 9.88 14.74
C TYR A 173 -19.83 9.80 13.75
N LEU A 174 -19.01 8.76 13.91
CA LEU A 174 -18.17 8.25 12.84
C LEU A 174 -18.93 7.18 12.08
N VAL A 175 -19.27 7.45 10.82
CA VAL A 175 -19.90 6.46 9.95
C VAL A 175 -18.81 5.74 9.15
N ILE A 176 -18.74 4.43 9.36
CA ILE A 176 -17.82 3.54 8.66
C ILE A 176 -18.63 2.64 7.72
N LEU A 177 -18.14 2.49 6.49
CA LEU A 177 -18.70 1.59 5.50
C LEU A 177 -18.57 0.14 5.98
N LYS A 178 -19.71 -0.53 6.11
CA LYS A 178 -19.84 -1.96 6.36
C LYS A 178 -19.60 -2.73 5.06
N LYS A 179 -18.62 -3.65 5.06
CA LYS A 179 -18.24 -4.52 3.94
C LYS A 179 -18.36 -6.01 4.29
N GLU A 180 -19.02 -6.33 5.41
CA GLU A 180 -19.28 -7.70 5.87
C GLU A 180 -17.99 -8.50 6.16
N ARG A 181 -16.90 -7.79 6.50
CA ARG A 181 -15.65 -8.43 6.88
C ARG A 181 -15.71 -8.92 8.32
N LYS A 182 -15.04 -10.04 8.61
CA LYS A 182 -14.91 -10.61 9.97
C LYS A 182 -14.27 -9.66 11.00
N ILE A 183 -13.55 -8.64 10.53
CA ILE A 183 -12.89 -7.62 11.36
C ILE A 183 -13.83 -6.46 11.73
N GLU A 184 -15.03 -6.39 11.13
CA GLU A 184 -16.03 -5.35 11.41
C GLU A 184 -16.67 -5.68 12.76
N HIS A 185 -16.32 -4.88 13.76
CA HIS A 185 -16.75 -5.07 15.13
C HIS A 185 -17.16 -3.75 15.75
N GLN A 186 -17.99 -3.80 16.79
CA GLN A 186 -18.36 -2.62 17.54
C GLN A 186 -17.18 -2.23 18.45
N PHE A 187 -16.42 -1.23 18.02
CA PHE A 187 -15.39 -0.63 18.84
C PHE A 187 -16.00 0.44 19.73
N SER A 188 -15.72 0.37 21.03
CA SER A 188 -16.11 1.38 22.01
C SER A 188 -14.95 2.35 22.23
N PHE A 189 -15.23 3.63 22.04
CA PHE A 189 -14.30 4.73 22.29
C PHE A 189 -14.99 5.77 23.18
N GLU A 190 -14.30 6.26 24.21
CA GLU A 190 -14.90 7.14 25.24
C GLU A 190 -15.61 8.38 24.66
N LYS A 191 -15.07 8.94 23.57
CA LYS A 191 -15.53 10.21 22.98
C LYS A 191 -16.00 10.09 21.53
N LEU A 192 -16.25 8.87 21.04
CA LEU A 192 -16.58 8.63 19.63
C LEU A 192 -17.60 7.49 19.46
N ARG A 193 -18.77 7.81 18.89
CA ARG A 193 -19.77 6.81 18.53
C ARG A 193 -19.54 6.35 17.10
N ILE A 194 -19.35 5.04 16.92
CA ILE A 194 -19.15 4.44 15.60
C ILE A 194 -20.45 3.82 15.11
N LYS A 195 -20.79 4.09 13.85
CA LYS A 195 -21.87 3.41 13.13
C LYS A 195 -21.31 2.71 11.90
N TRP A 196 -21.42 1.40 11.88
CA TRP A 196 -21.19 0.59 10.70
C TRP A 196 -22.46 0.58 9.86
N LEU A 197 -22.41 1.16 8.67
CA LEU A 197 -23.56 1.26 7.76
C LEU A 197 -23.17 0.76 6.37
N THR A 198 -24.07 0.04 5.72
CA THR A 198 -23.98 -0.28 4.29
C THR A 198 -24.15 0.99 3.45
N ILE A 199 -23.82 0.92 2.16
CA ILE A 199 -23.97 2.06 1.24
C ILE A 199 -25.43 2.56 1.20
N ASP A 200 -26.40 1.65 1.19
CA ASP A 200 -27.81 2.01 1.09
C ASP A 200 -28.32 2.64 2.39
N GLU A 201 -27.86 2.16 3.54
CA GLU A 201 -28.12 2.81 4.83
C GLU A 201 -27.49 4.20 4.91
N ILE A 202 -26.27 4.38 4.40
CA ILE A 202 -25.63 5.70 4.33
C ILE A 202 -26.50 6.65 3.51
N LYS A 203 -26.93 6.24 2.31
CA LYS A 203 -27.83 7.06 1.46
C LYS A 203 -29.12 7.41 2.19
N LYS A 204 -29.75 6.43 2.84
CA LYS A 204 -31.01 6.59 3.57
C LYS A 204 -30.89 7.53 4.78
N TYR A 205 -29.79 7.44 5.53
CA TYR A 205 -29.63 8.16 6.80
C TYR A 205 -28.76 9.42 6.71
N ALA A 206 -28.10 9.67 5.58
CA ALA A 206 -27.16 10.77 5.41
C ALA A 206 -27.74 12.13 5.82
N HIS A 207 -28.95 12.47 5.35
CA HIS A 207 -29.61 13.72 5.72
C HIS A 207 -29.93 13.80 7.21
N ARG A 208 -30.53 12.75 7.78
CA ARG A 208 -30.91 12.71 9.21
C ARG A 208 -29.71 12.82 10.14
N LEU A 209 -28.61 12.18 9.76
CA LEU A 209 -27.35 12.18 10.50
C LEU A 209 -26.44 13.37 10.15
N LYS A 210 -26.88 14.25 9.24
CA LYS A 210 -26.12 15.42 8.75
C LYS A 210 -24.69 15.06 8.30
N LEU A 211 -24.53 13.89 7.67
CA LEU A 211 -23.22 13.35 7.29
C LEU A 211 -22.64 14.08 6.07
N ARG A 212 -21.45 14.66 6.20
CA ARG A 212 -20.73 15.23 5.05
C ARG A 212 -19.82 14.22 4.35
N TYR A 213 -19.46 13.16 5.06
CA TYR A 213 -18.58 12.11 4.61
C TYR A 213 -18.90 10.81 5.34
N TYR A 214 -18.42 9.71 4.79
CA TYR A 214 -18.26 8.44 5.50
C TYR A 214 -16.85 7.91 5.27
N ILE A 215 -16.43 6.98 6.11
CA ILE A 215 -15.09 6.39 6.07
C ILE A 215 -15.17 4.98 5.51
N ASP A 216 -14.24 4.64 4.64
CA ASP A 216 -13.99 3.28 4.20
C ASP A 216 -12.58 2.88 4.64
N PHE A 217 -12.49 1.95 5.59
CA PHE A 217 -11.23 1.29 5.87
C PHE A 217 -11.00 0.23 4.78
N GLY A 218 -10.04 0.50 3.90
CA GLY A 218 -9.66 -0.37 2.80
C GLY A 218 -8.98 -1.66 3.27
N THR A 219 -8.03 -2.15 2.50
CA THR A 219 -7.26 -3.34 2.87
C THR A 219 -6.37 -3.05 4.07
N ILE A 220 -6.37 -3.96 5.05
CA ILE A 220 -5.44 -3.99 6.18
C ILE A 220 -4.60 -5.24 6.02
N ARG A 221 -3.28 -5.10 6.10
CA ARG A 221 -2.32 -6.19 5.99
C ARG A 221 -1.32 -6.13 7.13
N ILE A 222 -0.99 -7.29 7.67
CA ILE A 222 0.06 -7.49 8.66
C ILE A 222 1.22 -8.20 7.97
N PHE A 223 2.41 -7.64 8.16
CA PHE A 223 3.71 -8.16 7.74
C PHE A 223 4.54 -8.38 9.00
N ASP A 224 4.33 -9.52 9.66
CA ASP A 224 4.95 -9.83 10.95
C ASP A 224 4.70 -8.73 12.01
N ASN A 225 5.74 -8.02 12.48
CA ASN A 225 5.62 -6.93 13.47
C ASN A 225 5.28 -5.57 12.85
N PHE A 226 4.88 -5.52 11.58
CA PHE A 226 4.47 -4.30 10.90
C PHE A 226 3.07 -4.47 10.33
N ALA A 227 2.28 -3.41 10.29
CA ALA A 227 0.98 -3.43 9.65
C ALA A 227 0.77 -2.18 8.80
N LYS A 228 -0.01 -2.34 7.74
CA LYS A 228 -0.40 -1.29 6.82
C LYS A 228 -1.89 -1.35 6.62
N GLY A 229 -2.53 -0.19 6.65
CA GLY A 229 -3.95 -0.05 6.34
C GLY A 229 -4.21 1.17 5.47
N TYR A 230 -5.33 1.15 4.77
CA TYR A 230 -5.82 2.31 4.02
C TYR A 230 -7.09 2.85 4.66
N LEU A 231 -7.16 4.16 4.75
CA LEU A 231 -8.34 4.88 5.18
C LEU A 231 -8.76 5.80 4.03
N ASP A 232 -9.97 5.63 3.55
CA ASP A 232 -10.59 6.49 2.57
C ASP A 232 -11.72 7.29 3.21
N ILE A 233 -11.73 8.59 2.95
CA ILE A 233 -12.84 9.47 3.28
C ILE A 233 -13.59 9.79 2.01
N ILE A 234 -14.87 9.45 2.02
CA ILE A 234 -15.73 9.55 0.86
C ILE A 234 -16.79 10.62 1.14
N PRO A 235 -16.81 11.72 0.35
CA PRO A 235 -17.79 12.77 0.55
C PRO A 235 -19.19 12.28 0.18
N ILE A 236 -20.18 12.76 0.92
CA ILE A 236 -21.59 12.56 0.58
C ILE A 236 -22.04 13.80 -0.20
N ILE A 237 -22.37 13.59 -1.48
CA ILE A 237 -22.81 14.66 -2.36
C ILE A 237 -24.33 14.75 -2.28
N TYR A 238 -24.81 15.79 -1.60
CA TYR A 238 -26.23 16.15 -1.61
C TYR A 238 -26.59 16.86 -2.92
N GLU A 239 -27.88 16.82 -3.31
CA GLU A 239 -28.32 17.45 -4.56
C GLU A 239 -28.00 18.95 -4.62
N SER A 240 -28.15 19.65 -3.49
CA SER A 240 -27.79 21.06 -3.33
C SER A 240 -26.28 21.35 -3.46
N GLN A 241 -25.44 20.31 -3.48
CA GLN A 241 -23.99 20.39 -3.47
C GLN A 241 -23.36 19.79 -4.73
N LYS A 242 -24.14 19.40 -5.75
CA LYS A 242 -23.64 18.81 -7.01
C LYS A 242 -22.60 19.68 -7.74
N LYS A 243 -22.58 21.00 -7.49
CA LYS A 243 -21.58 21.94 -8.05
C LYS A 243 -20.25 21.96 -7.29
N LEU A 244 -20.18 21.41 -6.08
CA LEU A 244 -18.94 21.32 -5.32
C LEU A 244 -18.13 20.13 -5.83
N HIS A 245 -16.90 20.37 -6.29
CA HIS A 245 -15.95 19.31 -6.69
C HIS A 245 -15.35 18.59 -5.47
N LEU A 246 -16.20 18.02 -4.62
CA LEU A 246 -15.76 17.18 -3.50
C LEU A 246 -15.21 15.87 -4.05
N ARG A 247 -13.98 15.51 -3.66
CA ARG A 247 -13.30 14.29 -4.10
C ARG A 247 -13.04 13.37 -2.92
N ARG A 248 -13.07 12.06 -3.16
CA ARG A 248 -12.56 11.05 -2.23
C ARG A 248 -11.12 11.40 -1.88
N ARG A 249 -10.78 11.26 -0.60
CA ARG A 249 -9.41 11.36 -0.11
C ARG A 249 -9.00 10.03 0.51
N GLY A 250 -7.81 9.56 0.21
CA GLY A 250 -7.28 8.33 0.80
C GLY A 250 -5.90 8.54 1.40
N ILE A 251 -5.65 7.80 2.47
CA ILE A 251 -4.44 7.89 3.27
C ILE A 251 -3.96 6.48 3.59
N GLU A 252 -2.68 6.25 3.41
CA GLU A 252 -1.99 5.07 3.89
C GLU A 252 -1.49 5.28 5.33
N MET A 253 -1.77 4.32 6.21
CA MET A 253 -1.38 4.34 7.62
C MET A 253 -0.51 3.13 7.95
N PHE A 254 0.53 3.37 8.74
CA PHE A 254 1.49 2.34 9.14
C PHE A 254 1.51 2.16 10.65
N PHE A 255 1.71 0.91 11.08
CA PHE A 255 1.78 0.53 12.48
C PHE A 255 2.92 -0.45 12.71
N LYS A 256 3.52 -0.39 13.89
CA LYS A 256 4.55 -1.33 14.35
C LYS A 256 4.10 -1.98 15.64
N LYS A 257 4.42 -3.26 15.79
CA LYS A 257 4.18 -4.00 17.01
C LYS A 257 5.38 -3.82 17.94
N VAL A 258 5.16 -3.16 19.07
CA VAL A 258 6.16 -2.89 20.10
C VAL A 258 5.59 -3.39 21.42
N ASN A 259 6.32 -4.23 22.14
CA ASN A 259 5.86 -4.84 23.40
C ASN A 259 4.47 -5.50 23.28
N ASN A 260 4.23 -6.23 22.19
CA ASN A 260 2.94 -6.86 21.84
C ASN A 260 1.76 -5.91 21.58
N GLU A 261 1.99 -4.60 21.49
CA GLU A 261 0.97 -3.61 21.18
C GLU A 261 1.21 -2.95 19.82
N TRP A 262 0.13 -2.67 19.09
CA TRP A 262 0.20 -1.95 17.83
C TRP A 262 0.29 -0.44 18.08
N GLN A 263 1.39 0.15 17.64
CA GLN A 263 1.67 1.58 17.75
C GLN A 263 1.67 2.21 16.37
N PHE A 264 1.20 3.46 16.28
CA PHE A 264 1.22 4.22 15.04
C PHE A 264 2.66 4.58 14.67
N ALA A 265 3.05 4.28 13.43
CA ALA A 265 4.42 4.47 12.94
C ALA A 265 4.54 5.63 11.95
N GLY A 266 3.43 6.08 11.35
CA GLY A 266 3.40 7.20 10.43
C GLY A 266 2.41 7.03 9.28
N PHE A 267 2.34 8.05 8.43
CA PHE A 267 1.54 8.06 7.21
C PHE A 267 2.39 7.78 5.97
N GLY A 268 1.76 7.22 4.95
CA GLY A 268 2.34 7.02 3.64
C GLY A 268 1.73 7.92 2.57
N SER A 269 1.48 7.33 1.41
CA SER A 269 0.89 8.04 0.28
C SER A 269 -0.51 8.59 0.59
N ARG A 270 -0.83 9.72 -0.04
CA ARG A 270 -2.11 10.43 0.06
C ARG A 270 -2.66 10.68 -1.35
N TRP A 271 -3.96 10.58 -1.54
CA TRP A 271 -4.63 10.86 -2.83
C TRP A 271 -5.97 11.58 -2.63
#